data_AF-X1S7T7-F1
#
_entry.id   AF-X1S7T7-F1
#
_cell.length_a   1.000
_cell.length_b   1.000
_cell.length_c   1.000
_cell.angle_alpha   90.00
_cell.angle_beta   90.00
_cell.angle_gamma   90.00
#
_symmetry.space_group_name_H-M   'P 1'
#
loop_
_entity.id
_entity.type
_entity.pdbx_description
1 polymer ?
#
loop_
_entity_poly.entity_id
_entity_poly.type
_entity_poly.pdbx_seq_one_letter_code
_entity_poly.pdbx_strand_id
1 'polypeptide(L)' 'MSKGSSPDFAVIVNSSLLETLGRSLNTSLTTLCVILALFLFGGTTIHNFILVLLIGLLAGTYSSLFIASPL' A
#
# COMPACT_ATOMS: atom_id res chain seq x y z
N MET A 1 24.47 4.24 -33.98
CA MET A 1 23.40 5.26 -33.90
C MET A 1 22.48 4.90 -32.75
N SER A 2 22.73 5.45 -31.56
CA SER A 2 21.85 5.31 -30.40
C SER A 2 20.66 6.24 -30.62
N LYS A 3 19.56 5.67 -31.10
CA LYS A 3 18.32 6.42 -31.35
C LYS A 3 17.70 6.68 -29.98
N GLY A 4 17.65 7.96 -29.61
CA GLY A 4 16.99 8.43 -28.40
C GLY A 4 15.56 7.90 -28.37
N SER A 5 15.33 6.89 -27.54
CA SER A 5 14.00 6.48 -27.13
C SER A 5 13.51 7.56 -26.20
N SER A 6 12.80 8.57 -26.73
CA SER A 6 11.83 9.30 -25.92
C SER A 6 10.90 8.23 -25.38
N PRO A 7 10.97 7.85 -24.10
CA PRO A 7 10.03 6.89 -23.58
C PRO A 7 8.68 7.60 -23.69
N ASP A 8 7.72 6.95 -24.34
CA ASP A 8 6.36 7.45 -24.40
C ASP A 8 5.96 7.92 -22.99
N PHE A 9 5.33 9.10 -22.87
CA PHE A 9 4.98 9.64 -21.54
C PHE A 9 4.22 8.59 -20.72
N ALA A 10 3.45 7.71 -21.37
CA ALA A 10 2.79 6.58 -20.72
C ALA A 10 3.79 5.56 -20.12
N VAL A 11 4.93 5.29 -20.77
CA VAL A 11 5.98 4.38 -20.27
C VAL A 11 6.68 4.98 -19.05
N ILE A 12 6.97 6.29 -19.05
CA ILE A 12 7.59 6.98 -17.90
C ILE A 12 6.62 7.04 -16.72
N VAL A 13 5.36 7.39 -16.99
CA VAL A 13 4.30 7.45 -15.99
C VAL A 13 4.07 6.07 -15.39
N ASN A 14 3.93 5.02 -16.21
CA ASN A 14 3.76 3.65 -15.75
C ASN A 14 4.93 3.15 -14.88
N SER A 15 6.18 3.41 -15.29
CA SER A 15 7.35 3.04 -14.48
C SER A 15 7.39 3.78 -13.14
N SER A 16 7.06 5.07 -13.13
CA SER A 16 7.00 5.89 -11.90
C SER A 16 5.87 5.46 -10.97
N LEU A 17 4.73 5.05 -11.54
CA LEU A 17 3.59 4.52 -10.82
C LEU A 17 3.96 3.19 -10.14
N LEU A 18 4.59 2.28 -10.87
CA LEU A 18 5.06 1.01 -10.33
C LEU A 18 6.12 1.18 -9.23
N GLU A 19 7.05 2.13 -9.37
CA GLU A 19 8.03 2.43 -8.32
C GLU A 19 7.37 2.98 -7.04
N THR A 20 6.44 3.92 -7.22
CA THR A 20 5.72 4.54 -6.09
C THR A 20 4.76 3.56 -5.43
N LEU A 21 4.05 2.76 -6.22
CA LEU A 21 3.22 1.65 -5.75
C LEU A 21 4.04 0.63 -4.99
N GLY A 22 5.23 0.27 -5.46
CA GLY A 22 6.11 -0.69 -4.77
C GLY A 22 6.45 -0.25 -3.34
N ARG A 23 6.83 1.02 -3.14
CA ARG A 23 7.10 1.57 -1.79
C ARG A 23 5.83 1.64 -0.93
N SER A 24 4.72 2.09 -1.49
CA SER A 24 3.43 2.24 -0.78
C SER A 24 2.82 0.89 -0.40
N LEU A 25 2.90 -0.09 -1.29
CA LEU A 25 2.49 -1.48 -1.05
C LEU A 25 3.33 -2.09 0.06
N ASN A 26 4.66 -1.96 0.01
CA ASN A 26 5.54 -2.55 1.01
C ASN A 26 5.28 -1.99 2.42
N THR A 27 4.99 -0.69 2.52
CA THR A 27 4.59 -0.05 3.78
C THR A 27 3.23 -0.54 4.26
N SER A 28 2.24 -0.65 3.36
CA SER A 28 0.89 -1.16 3.68
C SER A 28 0.92 -2.63 4.13
N LEU A 29 1.72 -3.47 3.47
CA LEU A 29 1.89 -4.88 3.81
C LEU A 29 2.55 -5.04 5.19
N THR A 30 3.56 -4.22 5.47
CA THR A 30 4.23 -4.22 6.79
C THR A 30 3.28 -3.79 7.89
N THR A 31 2.47 -2.74 7.67
CA THR A 31 1.45 -2.32 8.66
C THR A 31 0.38 -3.38 8.87
N LEU A 32 -0.07 -4.08 7.83
CA LEU A 32 -0.97 -5.23 7.96
C LEU A 32 -0.34 -6.33 8.83
N CYS A 33 0.91 -6.69 8.59
CA CYS A 33 1.64 -7.65 9.42
C CYS A 33 1.73 -7.23 10.89
N VAL A 34 2.00 -5.95 11.17
CA VAL A 34 2.06 -5.42 12.54
C VAL A 34 0.69 -5.48 13.22
N ILE A 35 -0.38 -5.06 12.55
CA ILE A 35 -1.73 -5.14 13.11
C ILE A 35 -2.15 -6.59 13.35
N LEU A 36 -1.82 -7.52 12.45
CA LEU A 36 -2.04 -8.95 12.65
C LEU A 36 -1.32 -9.49 13.89
N ALA A 37 -0.05 -9.12 14.08
CA ALA A 37 0.71 -9.50 15.26
C ALA A 37 0.09 -8.91 16.54
N LEU A 38 -0.31 -7.64 16.52
CA LEU A 38 -1.01 -7.01 17.64
C LEU A 38 -2.37 -7.65 17.90
N PHE A 39 -3.09 -8.10 16.88
CA PHE A 39 -4.38 -8.76 17.04
C PHE A 39 -4.25 -10.15 17.70
N LEU A 40 -3.21 -10.90 17.34
CA LEU A 40 -2.91 -12.24 17.89
C LEU A 40 -2.31 -12.19 19.30
N PHE A 41 -1.40 -11.25 19.56
CA PHE A 41 -0.64 -11.15 20.82
C PHE A 41 -1.11 -10.01 21.74
N GLY A 42 -1.98 -9.13 21.26
CA GLY A 42 -2.49 -7.99 22.01
C GLY A 42 -3.59 -8.42 22.97
N GLY A 43 -3.36 -8.15 24.26
CA GLY A 43 -4.32 -8.46 25.32
C GLY A 43 -5.67 -7.74 25.16
N THR A 44 -6.61 -8.13 26.02
CA THR A 44 -8.02 -7.69 25.98
C THR A 44 -8.20 -6.17 26.04
N THR A 45 -7.31 -5.44 26.71
CA THR A 45 -7.36 -3.97 26.83
C THR A 45 -7.24 -3.24 25.50
N ILE A 46 -6.36 -3.72 24.60
CA ILE A 46 -6.10 -3.07 23.30
C ILE A 46 -6.90 -3.69 22.16
N HIS A 47 -7.62 -4.78 22.40
CA HIS A 47 -8.32 -5.53 21.38
C HIS A 47 -9.37 -4.69 20.64
N ASN A 48 -10.17 -3.89 21.35
CA ASN A 48 -11.13 -2.97 20.74
C ASN A 48 -10.45 -1.88 19.89
N PHE A 49 -9.29 -1.38 20.33
CA PHE A 49 -8.53 -0.38 19.59
C PHE A 49 -7.94 -0.98 18.29
N ILE A 50 -7.39 -2.19 18.38
CA ILE A 50 -6.84 -2.92 17.23
C ILE A 50 -7.93 -3.26 16.23
N LEU A 51 -9.13 -3.63 16.67
CA LEU A 51 -10.27 -3.88 15.78
C LEU A 51 -10.64 -2.64 14.95
N VAL A 52 -10.69 -1.46 15.57
CA VAL A 52 -10.95 -0.20 14.88
C VAL A 52 -9.81 0.12 13.90
N LEU A 53 -8.55 -0.06 14.32
CA LEU A 53 -7.39 0.13 13.45
C LEU A 53 -7.37 -0.84 12.28
N LEU A 54 -7.80 -2.10 12.47
CA LEU A 54 -7.88 -3.10 11.42
C LEU A 54 -8.91 -2.70 10.35
N ILE A 55 -10.10 -2.25 10.77
CA ILE A 55 -11.13 -1.76 9.85
C ILE A 55 -10.63 -0.52 9.10
N GLY A 56 -10.01 0.43 9.80
CA GLY A 56 -9.44 1.63 9.20
C GLY A 56 -8.31 1.34 8.21
N LEU A 57 -7.43 0.38 8.54
CA LEU A 57 -6.35 -0.07 7.66
C LEU A 57 -6.91 -0.80 6.44
N LEU A 58 -7.88 -1.70 6.59
CA LEU A 58 -8.51 -2.36 5.45
C LEU A 58 -9.15 -1.33 4.51
N ALA A 59 -9.97 -0.41 5.02
CA ALA A 59 -10.57 0.64 4.21
C ALA A 59 -9.51 1.55 3.54
N GLY A 60 -8.44 1.91 4.27
CA GLY A 60 -7.36 2.76 3.77
C GLY A 60 -6.46 2.06 2.74
N THR A 61 -6.12 0.79 2.94
CA THR A 61 -5.31 -0.01 2.00
C THR A 61 -6.11 -0.33 0.74
N TYR A 62 -7.38 -0.71 0.86
CA TYR A 62 -8.25 -0.89 -0.31
C TYR A 62 -8.41 0.42 -1.09
N SER A 63 -8.68 1.55 -0.42
CA SER A 63 -8.76 2.85 -1.08
C SER A 63 -7.44 3.25 -1.74
N SER A 64 -6.31 3.17 -1.03
CA SER A 64 -5.02 3.59 -1.58
C SER A 64 -4.50 2.69 -2.70
N LEU A 65 -4.81 1.38 -2.70
CA LEU A 65 -4.37 0.48 -3.77
C LEU A 65 -5.32 0.43 -4.94
N PHE A 66 -6.64 0.41 -4.72
CA PHE A 66 -7.59 0.34 -5.84
C PHE A 66 -7.93 1.70 -6.45
N ILE A 67 -7.92 2.80 -5.69
CA ILE A 67 -8.20 4.15 -6.22
C ILE A 67 -6.93 4.81 -6.78
N ALA A 68 -5.73 4.51 -6.26
CA ALA A 68 -4.48 5.14 -6.73
C ALA A 68 -3.69 4.30 -7.74
N SER A 69 -3.93 2.99 -7.86
CA SER A 69 -3.10 2.12 -8.72
C SER A 69 -3.48 2.14 -10.21
N PRO A 70 -4.75 2.28 -10.61
CA PRO A 70 -5.03 3.02 -11.85
C PRO A 70 -6.48 3.56 -11.96
N LEU A 71 -6.63 4.88 -11.82
CA LEU A 71 -7.50 5.68 -12.69
C LEU A 71 -6.59 6.33 -13.74
#